data_AF-A0A5C7RFT7-F1
#
_entry.id   AF-A0A5C7RFT7-F1
#
_cell.length_a   1.000
_cell.length_b   1.000
_cell.length_c   1.000
_cell.angle_alpha   90.00
_cell.angle_beta   90.00
_cell.angle_gamma   90.00
#
_symmetry.space_group_name_H-M   'P 1'
#
loop_
_entity.id
_entity.type
_entity.pdbx_description
1 polymer ?
#
loop_
_entity_poly.entity_id
_entity_poly.type
_entity_poly.pdbx_seq_one_letter_code
_entity_poly.pdbx_strand_id
1 'polypeptide(L)' 'MQTKLTLRLDDSVIEQAKLYAKQHGLSLSQMVSDYFSLLKPTKETLVSPPITRSLTGLLENSGLDENSYREYQAEKHR' A
#
# COMPACT_ATOMS: atom_id res chain seq x y z
N MET A 1 -6.23 23.72 -0.70
CA MET A 1 -6.21 24.42 0.61
C MET A 1 -4.87 24.09 1.27
N GLN A 2 -4.13 25.07 1.77
CA GLN A 2 -2.86 24.83 2.47
C GLN A 2 -3.10 24.94 3.98
N THR A 3 -2.89 23.85 4.70
CA THR A 3 -2.99 23.80 6.17
C THR A 3 -1.59 23.71 6.77
N LYS A 4 -1.41 24.31 7.95
CA LYS A 4 -0.13 24.28 8.67
C LYS A 4 -0.15 23.11 9.66
N LEU A 5 0.90 22.30 9.63
CA LEU A 5 1.16 21.23 10.60
C LEU A 5 2.37 21.64 11.44
N THR A 6 2.23 21.65 12.77
CA THR A 6 3.32 21.93 13.70
C THR A 6 3.77 20.61 14.34
N LEU A 7 5.03 20.24 14.15
CA LEU A 7 5.63 19.04 14.73
C LEU A 7 6.57 19.45 15.87
N ARG A 8 6.58 18.68 16.96
CA ARG A 8 7.61 18.77 18.01
C ARG A 8 8.66 17.70 17.73
N LEU A 9 9.89 18.14 17.54
CA LEU A 9 11.05 17.32 17.20
C LEU A 9 12.25 17.86 17.96
N ASP A 10 13.26 17.04 18.16
CA ASP A 10 14.53 17.49 18.73
C ASP A 10 15.25 18.43 17.77
N ASP A 11 15.92 19.46 18.30
CA ASP A 11 16.62 20.47 17.50
C ASP A 11 17.68 19.86 16.57
N SER A 12 18.35 18.80 17.03
CA SER A 12 19.35 18.07 16.23
C SER A 12 18.75 17.48 14.96
N VAL A 13 17.52 16.95 15.04
CA VAL A 13 16.79 16.37 13.91
C VAL A 13 16.37 17.45 12.93
N ILE A 14 15.92 18.61 13.44
CA ILE A 14 15.52 19.75 12.61
C ILE A 14 16.71 20.25 11.79
N GLU A 15 17.90 20.37 12.40
CA GLU A 15 19.09 20.84 11.72
C GLU A 15 19.59 19.86 10.65
N GLN A 16 19.61 18.55 10.96
CA GLN A 16 19.94 17.52 9.98
C GLN A 16 18.99 17.54 8.78
N ALA A 17 17.69 17.68 9.03
CA ALA A 17 16.69 17.72 7.96
C ALA A 17 16.83 18.98 7.08
N LYS A 18 17.14 20.15 7.66
CA LYS A 18 17.43 21.37 6.90
C LYS A 18 18.67 21.23 6.03
N LEU A 19 19.75 20.63 6.57
CA LEU A 19 20.99 20.41 5.82
C LEU A 19 20.72 19.51 4.60
N TYR A 20 20.01 18.41 4.81
CA TYR A 20 19.60 17.50 3.73
C TYR A 20 18.76 18.25 2.68
N ALA A 21 17.70 18.93 3.11
CA ALA A 21 16.81 19.66 2.19
C ALA A 21 17.60 20.67 1.34
N LYS A 22 18.54 21.41 1.96
CA LYS A 22 19.40 22.37 1.26
C LYS A 22 20.34 21.70 0.24
N GLN A 23 20.95 20.56 0.59
CA GLN A 23 21.81 19.81 -0.32
C GLN A 23 21.05 19.30 -1.55
N HIS A 24 19.76 18.97 -1.37
CA HIS A 24 18.89 18.49 -2.44
C HIS A 24 18.09 19.60 -3.15
N GLY A 25 18.29 20.87 -2.79
CA GLY A 25 17.57 22.00 -3.40
C GLY A 25 16.07 22.04 -3.08
N LEU A 26 15.65 21.39 -1.99
CA LEU A 26 14.26 21.28 -1.55
C LEU A 26 14.02 22.12 -0.29
N SER A 27 12.76 22.52 -0.08
CA SER A 27 12.36 23.04 1.22
C SER A 27 12.03 21.90 2.20
N LEU A 28 12.23 22.12 3.50
CA LEU A 28 11.86 21.13 4.52
C LEU A 28 10.37 20.80 4.46
N SER A 29 9.51 21.79 4.22
CA SER A 29 8.07 21.58 4.07
C SER A 29 7.73 20.72 2.85
N GLN A 30 8.44 20.89 1.74
CA GLN A 30 8.27 20.05 0.54
C GLN A 30 8.71 18.62 0.81
N MET A 31 9.90 18.44 1.40
CA MET A 31 10.42 17.12 1.77
C MET A 31 9.44 16.33 2.65
N VAL A 32 8.87 16.98 3.67
CA VAL A 32 7.91 16.35 4.59
C VAL A 32 6.57 16.09 3.90
N SER A 33 6.11 17.01 3.04
CA SER A 33 4.90 16.82 2.24
C SER A 33 5.03 15.63 1.31
N ASP A 34 6.17 15.48 0.63
CA ASP A 34 6.45 14.36 -0.26
C ASP A 34 6.48 13.05 0.53
N TYR A 35 7.09 13.02 1.71
CA TYR A 35 7.06 11.85 2.60
C TYR A 35 5.62 11.48 2.99
N PHE A 36 4.79 12.43 3.43
CA PHE A 36 3.39 12.15 3.76
C PHE A 36 2.57 11.70 2.56
N SER A 37 2.95 12.09 1.34
CA SER A 37 2.28 11.62 0.13
C SER A 37 2.45 10.11 -0.09
N LEU A 38 3.56 9.53 0.39
CA LEU A 38 3.83 8.09 0.36
C LEU A 38 3.00 7.32 1.40
N LEU A 39 2.60 7.99 2.48
CA LEU A 39 1.75 7.40 3.52
C LEU A 39 0.27 7.36 3.13
N LYS A 40 -0.09 7.80 1.90
CA LYS A 40 -1.45 7.62 1.41
C LYS A 40 -1.80 6.15 1.56
N PRO A 41 -2.86 5.80 2.31
CA PRO A 41 -3.30 4.43 2.31
C PRO A 41 -3.58 4.09 0.86
N THR A 42 -2.85 3.14 0.32
CA THR A 42 -3.30 2.42 -0.85
C THR A 42 -4.64 1.85 -0.40
N LYS A 43 -5.73 2.55 -0.68
CA LYS A 43 -6.97 1.87 -0.97
C LYS A 43 -6.60 1.07 -2.21
N GLU A 44 -6.00 -0.10 -1.97
CA GLU A 44 -6.32 -1.26 -2.74
C GLU A 44 -7.81 -1.43 -2.52
N THR A 45 -8.62 -0.63 -3.23
CA THR A 45 -9.67 -1.27 -3.97
C THR A 45 -8.91 -2.32 -4.75
N LEU A 46 -8.94 -3.55 -4.23
CA LEU A 46 -8.56 -4.75 -4.95
C LEU A 46 -9.48 -4.78 -6.16
N VAL A 47 -9.23 -3.91 -7.13
CA VAL A 47 -9.82 -3.95 -8.44
C VAL A 47 -9.11 -5.15 -9.03
N SER A 48 -9.69 -6.31 -8.73
CA SER A 48 -9.31 -7.56 -9.34
C SER A 48 -9.18 -7.29 -10.84
N PRO A 49 -8.03 -7.62 -11.46
CA PRO A 49 -7.85 -7.46 -12.89
C PRO A 49 -9.08 -7.97 -13.65
N PRO A 50 -9.43 -7.41 -14.82
CA PRO A 50 -10.71 -7.69 -15.50
C PRO A 50 -10.98 -9.20 -15.64
N ILE A 51 -9.93 -9.96 -15.91
CA ILE A 51 -9.97 -11.43 -16.01
C ILE A 51 -10.30 -12.04 -14.65
N THR A 52 -9.58 -11.68 -13.59
CA THR A 52 -9.83 -12.21 -12.25
C THR A 52 -11.25 -11.90 -11.77
N ARG A 53 -11.74 -10.68 -12.02
CA ARG A 53 -13.13 -10.30 -11.71
C ARG A 53 -14.17 -11.13 -12.48
N SER A 54 -13.88 -11.51 -13.72
CA SER A 54 -14.77 -12.37 -14.52
C SER A 54 -14.81 -13.83 -14.02
N LEU A 55 -13.77 -14.25 -13.29
CA LEU A 55 -13.64 -15.60 -12.76
C LEU A 55 -14.20 -15.71 -11.32
N THR A 56 -14.15 -14.62 -10.54
CA THR A 56 -14.70 -14.59 -9.18
C THR A 56 -16.22 -14.82 -9.20
N GLY A 57 -16.70 -15.83 -8.47
CA GLY A 57 -18.13 -16.18 -8.34
C GLY A 57 -18.61 -17.31 -9.25
N LEU A 58 -17.82 -17.75 -10.25
CA LEU A 58 -18.21 -18.86 -11.13
C LEU A 58 -18.45 -20.19 -10.40
N LEU A 59 -17.78 -20.40 -9.27
CA LEU A 59 -17.86 -21.63 -8.49
C LEU A 59 -18.81 -21.52 -7.29
N GLU A 60 -19.48 -20.39 -7.08
CA GLU A 60 -20.29 -20.13 -5.89
C GLU A 60 -21.45 -21.14 -5.71
N ASN A 61 -22.01 -21.65 -6.82
CA ASN A 61 -23.07 -22.67 -6.83
C ASN A 61 -22.58 -24.07 -7.23
N SER A 62 -21.27 -24.27 -7.35
CA SER A 62 -20.71 -25.55 -7.81
C SER A 62 -20.72 -26.64 -6.73
N GLY A 63 -21.01 -26.28 -5.48
CA GLY A 63 -20.91 -27.18 -4.32
C GLY A 63 -19.47 -27.57 -3.97
N LEU A 64 -18.48 -27.04 -4.69
CA LEU A 64 -17.07 -27.25 -4.45
C LEU A 64 -16.62 -26.36 -3.31
N ASP A 65 -16.02 -26.97 -2.31
CA ASP A 65 -15.40 -26.29 -1.18
C ASP A 65 -13.88 -26.42 -1.26
N GLU A 66 -13.19 -25.81 -0.29
CA GLU A 66 -11.73 -25.87 -0.22
C GLU A 66 -11.22 -27.31 -0.01
N ASN A 67 -12.00 -28.16 0.64
CA ASN A 67 -11.64 -29.57 0.89
C ASN A 67 -11.65 -30.37 -0.41
N SER A 68 -12.65 -30.14 -1.27
CA SER A 68 -12.75 -30.74 -2.61
C SER A 68 -11.50 -30.48 -3.45
N TYR A 69 -10.93 -29.26 -3.34
CA TYR A 69 -9.68 -28.92 -4.02
C TYR A 69 -8.46 -29.62 -3.41
N ARG A 70 -8.41 -29.73 -2.07
CA ARG A 70 -7.32 -30.40 -1.35
C ARG A 70 -7.28 -31.91 -1.65
N GLU A 71 -8.44 -32.56 -1.74
CA GLU A 71 -8.56 -33.97 -2.12
C GLU A 71 -8.07 -34.21 -3.56
N TYR A 72 -8.52 -33.39 -4.51
CA TYR A 72 -8.04 -33.44 -5.89
C TYR A 72 -6.51 -33.30 -5.99
N GLN A 73 -5.92 -32.35 -5.26
CA GLN A 73 -4.48 -32.14 -5.25
C GLN A 73 -3.72 -33.34 -4.68
N ALA A 74 -4.26 -33.99 -3.64
CA ALA A 74 -3.66 -35.20 -3.07
C ALA A 74 -3.71 -36.39 -4.04
N GLU A 75 -4.78 -36.55 -4.81
CA GLU A 75 -4.86 -37.57 -5.87
C GLU A 75 -3.96 -37.26 -7.07
N LYS A 76 -3.89 -36.00 -7.50
CA LYS A 76 -3.11 -35.58 -8.68
C LYS A 76 -1.60 -35.75 -8.48
N HIS A 77 -1.11 -35.55 -7.26
CA HIS A 77 0.30 -35.65 -6.91
C HIS A 77 0.68 -37.01 -6.30
N ARG A 78 -0.19 -38.01 -6.46
CA ARG A 78 0.06 -39.41 -6.15
C ARG A 78 0.71 -40.13 -7.32
#